data_AF-A0A348V3A2-F1
#
_entry.id   AF-A0A348V3A2-F1
#
_cell.length_a   1.000
_cell.length_b   1.000
_cell.length_c   1.000
_cell.angle_alpha   90.00
_cell.angle_beta   90.00
_cell.angle_gamma   90.00
#
_symmetry.space_group_name_H-M   'P 1'
#
loop_
_entity.id
_entity.type
_entity.pdbx_description
1 polymer ?
#
loop_
_entity_poly.entity_id
_entity_poly.type
_entity_poly.pdbx_seq_one_letter_code
_entity_poly.pdbx_strand_id
1 'polypeptide(L)'
;MSSWREDKLWKEQKRFIIATAAFGFFFPLLFFLFFDLLINFFSFLLIIILPTLFLGFVLLKSIETHRGFLDTLRDYCTFIPIHYAEGESLLERRFNATYALILTNVFIHYAIELLGPQVRELVESYFTCLPDHLEVWNMALSPLTAMFLHGDAEHLWGNMVFLWIFGLVLERRIGWKKFLLIYFLTGLFSSIIPPYLHLVLFQDWYSALGASGAISGIMGAFAFRLFYKRMVFPFPILGLFSLLFGLNLKVRMNSLMLIMTYFFFDFLGSLFQLSGVSVGIDYLGHLSATLLGMYLASRLRFGDEAVEEMMLERALTAVDEKGNNQLAERLFQLLLEKNPERWEAMVPLARIKNRFGPTEEGERLYLKAISLLIDREPEKAAEIFAEYFGLYHRPLEAPKQYLLTEVLEKLGKASLAARALEILADDPATPEAWRPRILYRAARLLEKQEFYEAACYRYEQLLQKYPDFKEAEKIRFKLERLKTVRSDTTWLSYVKKARGGGSVPVS
;
A
#
# COMPACT_ATOMS: atom_id res chain seq x y z
N MET A 1 -30.82 5.71 -2.30
CA MET A 1 -29.98 5.68 -1.08
C MET A 1 -29.51 4.24 -0.92
N SER A 2 -28.20 3.99 -0.89
CA SER A 2 -27.62 2.66 -1.00
C SER A 2 -27.83 1.81 0.27
N SER A 3 -28.42 0.61 0.13
CA SER A 3 -28.81 -0.36 1.18
C SER A 3 -27.72 -0.66 2.21
N TRP A 4 -26.44 -0.60 1.83
CA TRP A 4 -25.32 -0.91 2.73
C TRP A 4 -25.18 0.06 3.92
N ARG A 5 -25.65 1.30 3.82
CA ARG A 5 -25.63 2.25 4.96
C ARG A 5 -26.61 1.85 6.07
N GLU A 6 -27.56 0.98 5.75
CA GLU A 6 -28.51 0.43 6.72
C GLU A 6 -28.07 -0.94 7.24
N ASP A 7 -27.08 -1.57 6.60
CA ASP A 7 -26.51 -2.85 7.00
C ASP A 7 -25.95 -2.76 8.42
N LYS A 8 -26.24 -3.80 9.22
CA LYS A 8 -25.83 -3.92 10.61
C LYS A 8 -24.32 -3.74 10.78
N LEU A 9 -23.52 -4.25 9.83
CA LEU A 9 -22.07 -4.17 9.84
C LEU A 9 -21.58 -2.71 9.72
N TRP A 10 -22.25 -1.89 8.90
CA TRP A 10 -21.91 -0.47 8.79
C TRP A 10 -22.24 0.29 10.08
N LYS A 11 -23.39 0.00 10.70
CA LYS A 11 -23.77 0.61 11.99
C LYS A 11 -22.78 0.25 13.10
N GLU A 12 -22.32 -1.01 13.14
CA GLU A 12 -21.28 -1.47 14.05
C GLU A 12 -19.93 -0.78 13.80
N GLN A 13 -19.53 -0.63 12.54
CA GLN A 13 -18.31 0.10 12.18
C GLN A 13 -18.39 1.58 12.56
N LYS A 14 -19.50 2.25 12.30
CA LYS A 14 -19.69 3.64 12.71
C LYS A 14 -19.59 3.81 14.23
N ARG A 15 -20.20 2.89 14.99
CA ARG A 15 -20.06 2.86 16.46
C ARG A 15 -18.60 2.66 16.89
N PHE A 16 -17.88 1.75 16.23
CA PHE A 16 -16.46 1.52 16.50
C PHE A 16 -15.60 2.77 16.23
N ILE A 17 -15.83 3.46 15.11
CA ILE A 17 -15.11 4.70 14.76
C ILE A 17 -15.38 5.78 15.81
N ILE A 18 -16.65 6.01 16.16
CA ILE A 18 -17.06 7.00 17.16
C ILE A 18 -16.46 6.66 18.54
N ALA A 19 -16.55 5.40 18.95
CA ALA A 19 -15.99 4.94 20.22
C ALA A 19 -14.46 5.10 20.25
N THR A 20 -13.77 4.78 19.16
CA THR A 20 -12.31 4.94 19.03
C THR A 20 -11.91 6.41 19.08
N ALA A 21 -12.66 7.28 18.40
CA ALA A 21 -12.40 8.71 18.42
C ALA A 21 -12.64 9.31 19.81
N ALA A 22 -13.76 8.97 20.45
CA ALA A 22 -14.09 9.42 21.80
C ALA A 22 -13.06 8.92 22.81
N PHE A 23 -12.69 7.63 22.75
CA PHE A 23 -11.66 7.07 23.60
C PHE A 23 -10.32 7.79 23.36
N GLY A 24 -9.88 7.96 22.11
CA GLY A 24 -8.63 8.68 21.81
C GLY A 24 -8.62 10.13 22.30
N PHE A 25 -9.77 10.82 22.28
CA PHE A 25 -9.90 12.19 22.76
C PHE A 25 -9.88 12.29 24.29
N PHE A 26 -10.57 11.39 25.02
CA PHE A 26 -10.64 11.44 26.49
C PHE A 26 -9.54 10.63 27.18
N PHE A 27 -8.85 9.74 26.47
CA PHE A 27 -7.76 8.91 27.00
C PHE A 27 -6.64 9.74 27.65
N PRO A 28 -6.17 10.87 27.08
CA PRO A 28 -5.11 11.66 27.70
C PRO A 28 -5.48 12.20 29.08
N LEU A 29 -6.75 12.57 29.32
CA LEU A 29 -7.23 13.02 30.62
C LEU A 29 -7.09 11.90 31.68
N LEU A 30 -7.52 10.69 31.33
CA LEU A 30 -7.42 9.50 32.18
C LEU A 30 -5.95 9.09 32.41
N PHE A 31 -5.14 9.21 31.35
CA PHE A 31 -3.73 8.86 31.37
C PHE A 31 -2.92 9.85 32.21
N PHE A 32 -3.12 11.15 32.04
CA PHE A 32 -2.38 12.20 32.78
C PHE A 32 -2.62 12.10 34.28
N LEU A 33 -3.87 11.89 34.72
CA LEU A 33 -4.21 11.65 36.13
C LEU A 33 -3.51 10.41 36.72
N PHE A 34 -3.28 9.38 35.92
CA PHE A 34 -2.60 8.15 36.34
C PHE A 34 -1.06 8.25 36.29
N PHE A 35 -0.53 8.97 35.30
CA PHE A 35 0.91 8.97 34.98
C PHE A 35 1.70 10.08 35.69
N ASP A 36 1.05 11.20 36.03
CA ASP A 36 1.67 12.25 36.87
C ASP A 36 2.02 11.70 38.27
N LEU A 37 1.24 10.75 38.77
CA LEU A 37 1.54 9.99 40.00
C LEU A 37 2.80 9.10 39.86
N LEU A 38 3.09 8.62 38.66
CA LEU A 38 4.14 7.64 38.37
C LEU A 38 5.48 8.31 38.01
N ILE A 39 5.46 9.41 37.25
CA ILE A 39 6.67 10.16 36.84
C ILE A 39 7.35 10.83 38.04
N ASN A 40 6.57 11.35 38.99
CA ASN A 40 7.10 11.95 40.21
C ASN A 40 7.87 10.93 41.09
N PHE A 41 7.73 9.62 40.83
CA PHE A 41 8.41 8.56 41.58
C PHE A 41 9.70 8.03 40.91
N PHE A 42 9.85 8.14 39.58
CA PHE A 42 10.90 7.41 38.83
C PHE A 42 11.86 8.27 37.98
N SER A 43 11.72 9.60 38.02
CA SER A 43 12.29 10.54 37.05
C SER A 43 13.83 10.50 36.93
N PHE A 44 14.56 10.22 38.01
CA PHE A 44 16.02 10.15 37.99
C PHE A 44 16.57 8.82 37.43
N LEU A 45 15.85 7.71 37.63
CA LEU A 45 16.30 6.37 37.22
C LEU A 45 16.19 6.16 35.69
N LEU A 46 15.16 6.76 35.07
CA LEU A 46 14.79 6.58 33.67
C LEU A 46 15.72 7.27 32.66
N ILE A 47 16.49 8.29 33.05
CA ILE A 47 17.26 9.10 32.09
C ILE A 47 18.68 8.54 31.89
N ILE A 48 19.30 7.96 32.93
CA ILE A 48 20.71 7.52 32.90
C ILE A 48 20.83 5.99 32.79
N ILE A 49 19.99 5.23 33.50
CA ILE A 49 20.12 3.77 33.55
C ILE A 49 19.60 3.13 32.25
N LEU A 50 18.57 3.73 31.65
CA LEU A 50 17.89 3.20 30.47
C LEU A 50 18.79 3.07 29.23
N PRO A 51 19.49 4.14 28.79
CA PRO A 51 20.30 4.06 27.58
C PRO A 51 21.48 3.08 27.75
N THR A 52 22.01 3.02 28.96
CA THR A 52 23.12 2.12 29.33
C THR A 52 22.70 0.66 29.28
N LEU A 53 21.54 0.30 29.86
CA LEU A 53 20.98 -1.05 29.78
C LEU A 53 20.60 -1.42 28.34
N PHE A 54 20.12 -0.46 27.55
CA PHE A 54 19.77 -0.68 26.14
C PHE A 54 21.00 -1.06 25.30
N LEU A 55 22.08 -0.28 25.39
CA LEU A 55 23.33 -0.59 24.71
C LEU A 55 23.92 -1.93 25.18
N GLY A 56 23.80 -2.24 26.48
CA GLY A 56 24.18 -3.53 27.05
C GLY A 56 23.38 -4.71 26.48
N PHE A 57 22.06 -4.58 26.34
CA PHE A 57 21.21 -5.62 25.73
C PHE A 57 21.53 -5.82 24.24
N VAL A 58 21.70 -4.75 23.48
CA VAL A 58 22.06 -4.85 22.05
C VAL A 58 23.41 -5.55 21.90
N LEU A 59 24.37 -5.25 22.78
CA LEU A 59 25.64 -5.96 22.83
C LEU A 59 25.45 -7.45 23.14
N LEU A 60 24.71 -7.80 24.19
CA LEU A 60 24.43 -9.19 24.55
C LEU A 60 23.70 -9.96 23.44
N LYS A 61 22.70 -9.33 22.80
CA LYS A 61 21.94 -9.95 21.72
C LYS A 61 22.75 -10.10 20.44
N SER A 62 23.64 -9.15 20.15
CA SER A 62 24.59 -9.27 19.04
C SER A 62 25.54 -10.45 19.24
N ILE A 63 25.98 -10.67 20.49
CA ILE A 63 26.81 -11.84 20.87
C ILE A 63 26.01 -13.14 20.76
N GLU A 64 24.80 -13.20 21.32
CA GLU A 64 23.93 -14.40 21.32
C GLU A 64 23.54 -14.83 19.89
N THR A 65 23.24 -13.87 19.02
CA THR A 65 22.77 -14.13 17.65
C THR A 65 23.90 -14.18 16.62
N HIS A 66 25.15 -14.00 17.05
CA HIS A 66 26.33 -13.89 16.18
C HIS A 66 26.18 -12.85 15.05
N ARG A 67 25.51 -11.73 15.34
CA ARG A 67 25.29 -10.62 14.40
C ARG A 67 26.12 -9.40 14.80
N GLY A 68 26.34 -8.49 13.85
CA GLY A 68 26.96 -7.20 14.14
C GLY A 68 26.14 -6.39 15.15
N PHE A 69 26.83 -5.66 16.04
CA PHE A 69 26.18 -4.76 17.00
C PHE A 69 25.28 -3.75 16.30
N LEU A 70 25.74 -3.13 15.22
CA LEU A 70 24.96 -2.13 14.46
C LEU A 70 23.75 -2.74 13.74
N ASP A 71 23.85 -3.97 13.24
CA ASP A 71 22.72 -4.65 12.61
C ASP A 71 21.66 -5.03 13.63
N THR A 72 22.11 -5.50 14.80
CA THR A 72 21.25 -5.80 15.95
C THR A 72 20.59 -4.51 16.46
N LEU A 73 21.37 -3.45 16.63
CA LEU A 73 20.87 -2.12 17.02
C LEU A 73 19.79 -1.65 16.04
N ARG A 74 20.02 -1.79 14.74
CA ARG A 74 19.06 -1.41 13.69
C ARG A 74 17.74 -2.16 13.82
N ASP A 75 17.78 -3.47 14.03
CA ASP A 75 16.57 -4.31 14.15
C ASP A 75 15.70 -3.87 15.35
N TYR A 76 16.33 -3.53 16.48
CA TYR A 76 15.64 -3.11 17.71
C TYR A 76 15.36 -1.60 17.78
N CYS A 77 16.07 -0.78 17.01
CA CYS A 77 15.82 0.66 16.85
C CYS A 77 14.84 0.99 15.72
N THR A 78 14.23 0.02 15.02
CA THR A 78 13.40 0.31 13.84
C THR A 78 12.20 1.23 14.17
N PHE A 79 12.41 2.54 13.99
CA PHE A 79 11.42 3.61 13.98
C PHE A 79 10.58 3.55 12.70
N ILE A 80 9.97 2.40 12.43
CA ILE A 80 9.06 2.24 11.30
C ILE A 80 7.67 2.01 11.87
N PRO A 81 6.83 3.07 11.94
CA PRO A 81 5.58 3.02 12.68
C PRO A 81 4.47 2.22 11.99
N ILE A 82 4.72 1.58 10.85
CA ILE A 82 3.70 0.80 10.12
C ILE A 82 4.30 -0.51 9.64
N HIS A 83 3.58 -1.61 9.86
CA HIS A 83 3.86 -2.87 9.19
C HIS A 83 3.69 -2.66 7.67
N TYR A 84 4.80 -2.48 6.94
CA TYR A 84 4.80 -2.60 5.49
C TYR A 84 4.54 -4.06 5.12
N ALA A 85 3.71 -4.30 4.10
CA ALA A 85 3.56 -5.64 3.54
C ALA A 85 4.88 -6.08 2.89
N GLU A 86 5.19 -7.38 2.91
CA GLU A 86 6.35 -7.91 2.18
C GLU A 86 6.26 -7.50 0.70
N GLY A 87 7.27 -6.75 0.22
CA GLY A 87 7.34 -6.24 -1.15
C GLY A 87 7.11 -4.74 -1.33
N GLU A 88 6.65 -4.01 -0.30
CA GLU A 88 6.57 -2.53 -0.36
C GLU A 88 7.95 -1.90 -0.14
N SER A 89 8.54 -1.30 -1.18
CA SER A 89 9.81 -0.57 -1.04
C SER A 89 9.60 0.77 -0.32
N LEU A 90 10.47 1.11 0.63
CA LEU A 90 10.49 2.43 1.29
C LEU A 90 10.64 3.60 0.30
N LEU A 91 11.41 3.36 -0.77
CA LEU A 91 11.64 4.29 -1.87
C LEU A 91 10.76 3.88 -3.06
N GLU A 92 9.61 4.53 -3.23
CA GLU A 92 8.83 4.36 -4.47
C GLU A 92 9.64 4.90 -5.66
N ARG A 93 9.55 4.23 -6.82
CA ARG A 93 10.17 4.70 -8.07
C ARG A 93 9.52 5.98 -8.66
N ARG A 94 8.47 6.50 -8.03
CA ARG A 94 7.71 7.69 -8.46
C ARG A 94 8.06 8.89 -7.57
N PHE A 95 7.76 10.10 -8.05
CA PHE A 95 7.95 11.34 -7.30
C PHE A 95 7.31 11.25 -5.91
N ASN A 96 8.07 11.67 -4.88
CA ASN A 96 7.66 11.64 -3.48
C ASN A 96 7.68 13.07 -2.92
N ALA A 97 6.50 13.66 -2.80
CA ALA A 97 6.29 15.00 -2.31
C ALA A 97 6.71 15.15 -0.85
N THR A 98 6.49 14.13 -0.02
CA THR A 98 6.90 14.14 1.40
C THR A 98 8.40 14.34 1.53
N TYR A 99 9.21 13.56 0.80
CA TYR A 99 10.66 13.73 0.81
C TYR A 99 11.09 15.06 0.20
N ALA A 100 10.44 15.52 -0.88
CA ALA A 100 10.75 16.82 -1.46
C ALA A 100 10.51 17.96 -0.46
N LEU A 101 9.39 17.94 0.27
CA LEU A 101 9.09 18.91 1.33
C LEU A 101 10.10 18.82 2.48
N ILE A 102 10.45 17.61 2.94
CA ILE A 102 11.45 17.44 4.00
C ILE A 102 12.79 18.03 3.59
N LEU A 103 13.30 17.65 2.41
CA LEU A 103 14.58 18.14 1.91
C LEU A 103 14.56 19.67 1.71
N THR A 104 13.43 20.22 1.25
CA THR A 104 13.27 21.67 1.07
C THR A 104 13.34 22.40 2.42
N ASN A 105 12.63 21.93 3.44
CA ASN A 105 12.65 22.53 4.78
C ASN A 105 14.03 22.44 5.43
N VAL A 106 14.67 21.27 5.35
CA VAL A 106 16.04 21.06 5.86
C VAL A 106 17.03 21.97 5.14
N PHE A 107 16.95 22.04 3.82
CA PHE A 107 17.80 22.93 3.02
C PHE A 107 17.61 24.40 3.41
N ILE A 108 16.37 24.89 3.47
CA ILE A 108 16.07 26.29 3.80
C ILE A 108 16.62 26.64 5.20
N HIS A 109 16.36 25.80 6.20
CA HIS A 109 16.80 26.05 7.58
C HIS A 109 18.33 26.16 7.67
N TYR A 110 19.06 25.15 7.17
CA TYR A 110 20.53 25.15 7.26
C TYR A 110 21.19 26.14 6.30
N ALA A 111 20.54 26.50 5.18
CA ALA A 111 21.02 27.57 4.31
C ALA A 111 20.94 28.94 5.02
N ILE A 112 19.84 29.23 5.72
CA ILE A 112 19.70 30.46 6.51
C ILE A 112 20.72 30.47 7.66
N GLU A 113 20.89 29.34 8.36
CA GLU A 113 21.84 29.23 9.48
C GLU A 113 23.29 29.44 9.03
N LEU A 114 23.67 28.90 7.85
CA LEU A 114 25.00 29.08 7.26
C LEU A 114 25.31 30.54 6.91
N LEU A 115 24.30 31.33 6.56
CA LEU A 115 24.44 32.75 6.22
C LEU A 115 24.61 33.66 7.45
N GLY A 116 24.46 33.11 8.65
CA GLY A 116 24.72 33.79 9.92
C GLY A 116 23.48 34.45 10.55
N PRO A 117 23.59 34.87 11.83
CA PRO A 117 22.45 35.31 12.64
C PRO A 117 21.76 36.57 12.10
N GLN A 118 22.52 37.49 11.49
CA GLN A 118 21.97 38.72 10.92
C GLN A 118 21.03 38.45 9.74
N VAL A 119 21.40 37.50 8.88
CA VAL A 119 20.56 37.07 7.75
C VAL A 119 19.32 36.36 8.27
N ARG A 120 19.47 35.57 9.34
CA ARG A 120 18.35 34.88 9.98
C ARG A 120 17.31 35.86 10.54
N GLU A 121 17.74 36.85 11.32
CA GLU A 121 16.85 37.90 11.85
C GLU A 121 16.16 38.66 10.70
N LEU A 122 16.89 38.95 9.62
CA LEU A 122 16.31 39.59 8.43
C LEU A 122 15.26 38.70 7.76
N VAL A 123 15.52 37.40 7.61
CA VAL A 123 14.56 36.47 7.02
C VAL A 123 13.31 36.34 7.89
N GLU A 124 13.48 36.15 9.20
CA GLU A 124 12.36 36.02 10.13
C GLU A 124 11.50 37.31 10.17
N SER A 125 12.11 38.49 10.09
CA SER A 125 11.39 39.78 10.12
C SER A 125 10.64 40.12 8.82
N TYR A 126 10.91 39.45 7.69
CA TYR A 126 10.22 39.69 6.41
C TYR A 126 9.33 38.52 5.93
N PHE A 127 9.62 37.28 6.33
CA PHE A 127 9.03 36.08 5.73
C PHE A 127 8.21 35.21 6.70
N THR A 128 8.10 35.59 7.98
CA THR A 128 7.13 35.02 8.93
C THR A 128 5.72 35.53 8.65
N CYS A 129 4.69 34.78 9.03
CA CYS A 129 3.32 35.21 8.74
C CYS A 129 2.92 36.35 9.69
N LEU A 130 2.44 37.47 9.13
CA LEU A 130 2.42 38.81 9.77
C LEU A 130 3.83 39.24 10.23
N PRO A 131 4.72 39.56 9.27
CA PRO A 131 6.10 39.95 9.57
C PRO A 131 6.16 41.31 10.27
N ASP A 132 7.21 41.55 11.06
CA ASP A 132 7.44 42.85 11.73
C ASP A 132 7.61 43.99 10.72
N HIS A 133 8.25 43.70 9.58
CA HIS A 133 8.41 44.62 8.47
C HIS A 133 7.38 44.33 7.39
N LEU A 134 6.16 44.84 7.56
CA LEU A 134 5.09 44.66 6.57
C LEU A 134 5.29 45.51 5.32
N GLU A 135 5.37 44.84 4.18
CA GLU A 135 5.33 45.42 2.84
C GLU A 135 4.23 44.75 2.00
N VAL A 136 3.75 45.43 0.95
CA VAL A 136 2.65 44.89 0.12
C VAL A 136 3.00 43.55 -0.52
N TRP A 137 4.27 43.36 -0.92
CA TRP A 137 4.71 42.13 -1.57
C TRP A 137 4.89 40.98 -0.58
N ASN A 138 5.40 41.23 0.64
CA ASN A 138 5.63 40.17 1.62
C ASN A 138 4.35 39.77 2.34
N MET A 139 3.35 40.65 2.46
CA MET A 139 2.04 40.29 3.00
C MET A 139 1.37 39.15 2.22
N ALA A 140 1.57 39.09 0.89
CA ALA A 140 1.02 38.04 0.05
C ALA A 140 1.85 36.75 0.08
N LEU A 141 3.17 36.85 0.26
CA LEU A 141 4.08 35.70 0.23
C LEU A 141 4.31 35.07 1.60
N SER A 142 4.22 35.86 2.67
CA SER A 142 4.59 35.45 4.02
C SER A 142 3.80 34.26 4.57
N PRO A 143 2.50 34.08 4.29
CA PRO A 143 1.79 32.88 4.72
C PRO A 143 2.35 31.60 4.08
N LEU A 144 2.89 31.69 2.87
CA LEU A 144 3.50 30.56 2.18
C LEU A 144 4.93 30.32 2.66
N THR A 145 5.73 31.37 2.79
CA THR A 145 7.13 31.25 3.21
C THR A 145 7.26 30.83 4.68
N ALA A 146 6.36 31.30 5.55
CA ALA A 146 6.33 30.93 6.96
C ALA A 146 6.23 29.41 7.17
N MET A 147 5.57 28.68 6.26
CA MET A 147 5.48 27.22 6.30
C MET A 147 6.83 26.50 6.20
N PHE A 148 7.87 27.19 5.72
CA PHE A 148 9.22 26.64 5.53
C PHE A 148 10.26 27.17 6.52
N LEU A 149 9.90 28.14 7.35
CA LEU A 149 10.78 28.71 8.38
C LEU A 149 10.63 27.96 9.70
N HIS A 150 11.73 27.76 10.41
CA HIS A 150 11.75 27.05 11.70
C HIS A 150 12.65 27.81 12.68
N GLY A 151 12.14 28.01 13.90
CA GLY A 151 12.80 28.79 14.94
C GLY A 151 14.02 28.12 15.56
N ASP A 152 14.21 26.83 15.35
CA ASP A 152 15.38 26.08 15.82
C ASP A 152 15.39 24.69 15.18
N ALA A 153 16.49 23.97 15.38
CA ALA A 153 16.67 22.64 14.83
C ALA A 153 15.72 21.60 15.47
N GLU A 154 15.36 21.73 16.75
CA GLU A 154 14.45 20.79 17.41
C GLU A 154 13.04 20.91 16.82
N HIS A 155 12.57 22.14 16.60
CA HIS A 155 11.31 22.43 15.93
C HIS A 155 11.31 21.89 14.49
N LEU A 156 12.39 22.10 13.72
CA LEU A 156 12.53 21.53 12.38
C LEU A 156 12.43 20.00 12.41
N TRP A 157 13.28 19.32 13.18
CA TRP A 157 13.34 17.87 13.18
C TRP A 157 12.07 17.24 13.74
N GLY A 158 11.42 17.87 14.72
CA GLY A 158 10.09 17.50 15.19
C GLY A 158 9.07 17.49 14.04
N ASN A 159 8.97 18.59 13.29
CA ASN A 159 8.09 18.68 12.13
C ASN A 159 8.44 17.64 11.05
N MET A 160 9.72 17.45 10.75
CA MET A 160 10.13 16.50 9.70
C MET A 160 9.84 15.06 10.08
N VAL A 161 9.96 14.68 11.36
CA VAL A 161 9.59 13.34 11.84
C VAL A 161 8.08 13.12 11.68
N PHE A 162 7.23 14.06 12.09
CA PHE A 162 5.78 13.92 11.91
C PHE A 162 5.39 13.90 10.43
N LEU A 163 5.97 14.77 9.61
CA LEU A 163 5.75 14.79 8.16
C LEU A 163 6.19 13.48 7.52
N TRP A 164 7.31 12.90 7.94
CA TRP A 164 7.78 11.61 7.45
C TRP A 164 6.83 10.46 7.84
N ILE A 165 6.38 10.42 9.10
CA ILE A 165 5.51 9.35 9.61
C ILE A 165 4.12 9.40 8.96
N PHE A 166 3.47 10.55 9.01
CA PHE A 166 2.09 10.70 8.53
C PHE A 166 2.02 11.00 7.04
N GLY A 167 2.92 11.86 6.56
CA GLY A 167 2.90 12.33 5.18
C GLY A 167 3.22 11.22 4.20
N LEU A 168 4.27 10.44 4.43
CA LEU A 168 4.67 9.35 3.53
C LEU A 168 3.53 8.35 3.32
N VAL A 169 2.86 7.99 4.42
CA VAL A 169 1.81 6.98 4.42
C VAL A 169 0.53 7.52 3.77
N LEU A 170 0.16 8.76 4.08
CA LEU A 170 -1.00 9.38 3.47
C LEU A 170 -0.78 9.58 1.97
N GLU A 171 0.38 10.12 1.57
CA GLU A 171 0.75 10.38 0.18
C GLU A 171 0.61 9.13 -0.69
N ARG A 172 1.11 7.97 -0.22
CA ARG A 172 0.98 6.70 -0.95
C ARG A 172 -0.47 6.30 -1.20
N ARG A 173 -1.38 6.64 -0.28
CA ARG A 173 -2.79 6.24 -0.34
C ARG A 173 -3.64 7.19 -1.18
N ILE A 174 -3.28 8.48 -1.24
CA ILE A 174 -4.09 9.51 -1.92
C ILE A 174 -3.42 10.10 -3.17
N GLY A 175 -2.13 9.81 -3.37
CA GLY A 175 -1.28 10.37 -4.42
C GLY A 175 -0.73 11.77 -4.10
N TRP A 176 0.46 12.06 -4.62
CA TRP A 176 1.20 13.30 -4.36
C TRP A 176 0.42 14.60 -4.64
N LYS A 177 -0.45 14.62 -5.66
CA LYS A 177 -1.24 15.82 -6.01
C LYS A 177 -2.23 16.21 -4.92
N LYS A 178 -3.02 15.24 -4.44
CA LYS A 178 -4.00 15.46 -3.37
C LYS A 178 -3.28 15.76 -2.05
N PHE A 179 -2.17 15.08 -1.82
CA PHE A 179 -1.31 15.32 -0.66
C PHE A 179 -0.80 16.76 -0.60
N LEU A 180 -0.17 17.26 -1.68
CA LEU A 180 0.30 18.65 -1.76
C LEU A 180 -0.85 19.66 -1.64
N LEU A 181 -1.99 19.40 -2.26
CA LEU A 181 -3.17 20.26 -2.13
C LEU A 181 -3.58 20.42 -0.67
N ILE A 182 -3.66 19.32 0.08
CA ILE A 182 -4.01 19.38 1.50
C ILE A 182 -2.92 20.10 2.28
N TYR A 183 -1.65 19.71 2.12
CA TYR A 183 -0.50 20.32 2.81
C TYR A 183 -0.48 21.84 2.66
N PHE A 184 -0.59 22.36 1.44
CA PHE A 184 -0.56 23.79 1.19
C PHE A 184 -1.82 24.51 1.66
N LEU A 185 -3.02 23.96 1.44
CA LEU A 185 -4.25 24.62 1.89
C LEU A 185 -4.33 24.69 3.42
N THR A 186 -3.98 23.62 4.13
CA THR A 186 -4.01 23.61 5.59
C THR A 186 -2.86 24.41 6.19
N GLY A 187 -1.68 24.42 5.56
CA GLY A 187 -0.56 25.27 5.96
C GLY A 187 -0.85 26.76 5.81
N LEU A 188 -1.38 27.17 4.66
CA LEU A 188 -1.80 28.57 4.43
C LEU A 188 -2.91 28.97 5.41
N PHE A 189 -3.89 28.11 5.64
CA PHE A 189 -4.97 28.38 6.59
C PHE A 189 -4.45 28.53 8.02
N SER A 190 -3.55 27.65 8.46
CA SER A 190 -2.89 27.74 9.77
C SER A 190 -1.99 28.96 9.90
N SER A 191 -1.39 29.41 8.79
CA SER A 191 -0.51 30.59 8.84
C SER A 191 -1.33 31.86 8.97
N ILE A 192 -2.52 31.94 8.34
CA ILE A 192 -3.32 33.17 8.31
C ILE A 192 -4.23 33.31 9.52
N ILE A 193 -4.96 32.24 9.87
CA ILE A 193 -6.12 32.35 10.78
C ILE A 193 -5.72 32.65 12.24
N PRO A 194 -4.76 31.93 12.87
CA PRO A 194 -4.36 32.20 14.25
C PRO A 194 -3.74 33.59 14.45
N PRO A 195 -2.76 34.06 13.64
CA PRO A 195 -2.26 35.43 13.74
C PRO A 195 -3.33 36.49 13.58
N TYR A 196 -4.23 36.33 12.60
CA TYR A 196 -5.34 37.25 12.41
C TYR A 196 -6.29 37.26 13.61
N LEU A 197 -6.61 36.09 14.17
CA LEU A 197 -7.47 36.01 15.35
C LEU A 197 -6.81 36.62 16.58
N HIS A 198 -5.51 36.42 16.77
CA HIS A 198 -4.75 37.02 17.86
C HIS A 198 -4.77 38.55 17.78
N LEU A 199 -4.54 39.09 16.57
CA LEU A 199 -4.61 40.52 16.31
C LEU A 199 -6.00 41.08 16.61
N VAL A 200 -7.07 40.41 16.16
CA VAL A 200 -8.44 40.91 16.35
C VAL A 200 -8.91 40.79 17.81
N LEU A 201 -8.65 39.67 18.48
CA LEU A 201 -9.17 39.39 19.82
C LEU A 201 -8.31 39.98 20.95
N PHE A 202 -6.99 39.94 20.79
CA PHE A 202 -6.04 40.33 21.84
C PHE A 202 -5.27 41.61 21.52
N GLN A 203 -5.43 42.17 20.32
CA GLN A 203 -4.67 43.33 19.85
C GLN A 203 -3.15 43.11 19.95
N ASP A 204 -2.74 41.86 19.74
CA ASP A 204 -1.37 41.40 19.91
C ASP A 204 -0.79 40.94 18.57
N TRP A 205 0.46 41.33 18.31
CA TRP A 205 1.15 41.02 17.06
C TRP A 205 1.83 39.66 17.19
N TYR A 206 1.19 38.63 16.66
CA TYR A 206 1.66 37.26 16.73
C TYR A 206 2.19 36.80 15.36
N SER A 207 3.49 36.50 15.28
CA SER A 207 4.09 35.96 14.05
C SER A 207 4.17 34.44 14.10
N ALA A 208 3.48 33.78 13.17
CA ALA A 208 3.52 32.32 13.04
C ALA A 208 4.63 31.87 12.07
N LEU A 209 5.30 30.76 12.41
CA LEU A 209 6.28 30.09 11.56
C LEU A 209 6.27 28.57 11.82
N GLY A 210 6.58 27.79 10.79
CA GLY A 210 6.72 26.34 10.87
C GLY A 210 5.78 25.57 9.95
N ALA A 211 6.20 24.36 9.59
CA ALA A 211 5.41 23.42 8.82
C ALA A 211 4.29 22.75 9.64
N SER A 212 4.27 22.94 10.97
CA SER A 212 3.41 22.21 11.91
C SER A 212 1.93 22.31 11.58
N GLY A 213 1.42 23.49 11.19
CA GLY A 213 0.02 23.64 10.78
C GLY A 213 -0.35 22.81 9.54
N ALA A 214 0.53 22.78 8.54
CA ALA A 214 0.35 21.93 7.37
C ALA A 214 0.30 20.45 7.76
N ILE A 215 1.20 20.02 8.65
CA ILE A 215 1.31 18.66 9.16
C ILE A 215 0.06 18.27 9.98
N SER A 216 -0.46 19.14 10.83
CA SER A 216 -1.70 18.90 11.58
C SER A 216 -2.90 18.74 10.62
N GLY A 217 -2.94 19.49 9.52
CA GLY A 217 -3.90 19.26 8.44
C GLY A 217 -3.74 17.90 7.74
N ILE A 218 -2.51 17.46 7.49
CA ILE A 218 -2.22 16.10 7.00
C ILE A 218 -2.72 15.05 8.00
N MET A 219 -2.53 15.24 9.30
CA MET A 219 -3.06 14.36 10.35
C MET A 219 -4.60 14.33 10.34
N GLY A 220 -5.25 15.48 10.16
CA GLY A 220 -6.71 15.55 10.00
C GLY A 220 -7.21 14.74 8.79
N ALA A 221 -6.53 14.81 7.66
CA ALA A 221 -6.85 14.00 6.49
C ALA A 221 -6.56 12.50 6.71
N PHE A 222 -5.46 12.19 7.42
CA PHE A 222 -5.09 10.84 7.83
C PHE A 222 -6.20 10.19 8.68
N ALA A 223 -6.80 10.96 9.60
CA ALA A 223 -7.90 10.48 10.45
C ALA A 223 -9.12 10.02 9.65
N PHE A 224 -9.34 10.51 8.43
CA PHE A 224 -10.41 10.04 7.55
C PHE A 224 -9.98 8.90 6.63
N ARG A 225 -8.76 8.96 6.09
CA ARG A 225 -8.31 7.98 5.08
C ARG A 225 -7.86 6.66 5.70
N LEU A 226 -7.36 6.68 6.93
CA LEU A 226 -6.65 5.56 7.55
C LEU A 226 -7.14 5.26 8.96
N PHE A 227 -8.36 5.67 9.33
CA PHE A 227 -8.92 5.49 10.68
C PHE A 227 -8.90 4.06 11.23
N TYR A 228 -8.91 3.06 10.34
CA TYR A 228 -8.95 1.64 10.69
C TYR A 228 -7.55 1.01 10.80
N LYS A 229 -6.52 1.73 10.34
CA LYS A 229 -5.14 1.25 10.39
C LYS A 229 -4.59 1.29 11.80
N ARG A 230 -3.66 0.38 12.07
CA ARG A 230 -2.89 0.37 13.31
C ARG A 230 -1.51 0.91 13.01
N MET A 231 -1.09 1.88 13.80
CA MET A 231 0.28 2.33 13.83
C MET A 231 1.00 1.59 14.97
N VAL A 232 2.19 1.12 14.68
CA VAL A 232 3.03 0.31 15.53
C VAL A 232 4.18 1.18 15.99
N PHE A 233 4.05 1.79 17.15
CA PHE A 233 5.15 2.59 17.67
C PHE A 233 6.06 1.70 18.52
N PRO A 234 7.39 1.81 18.35
CA PRO A 234 8.30 1.44 19.42
C PRO A 234 8.07 2.45 20.54
N PHE A 235 7.41 2.05 21.62
CA PHE A 235 7.18 2.93 22.76
C PHE A 235 8.51 3.02 23.53
N PRO A 236 9.23 4.17 23.56
CA PRO A 236 10.60 4.19 24.08
C PRO A 236 10.69 3.77 25.56
N ILE A 237 9.68 4.16 26.34
CA ILE A 237 9.61 3.91 27.80
C ILE A 237 9.24 2.45 28.14
N LEU A 238 8.44 1.77 27.31
CA LEU A 238 8.07 0.34 27.50
C LEU A 238 8.99 -0.61 26.70
N GLY A 239 9.74 -0.09 25.74
CA GLY A 239 10.87 -0.75 25.11
C GLY A 239 11.88 -1.26 26.12
N LEU A 240 11.98 -0.65 27.31
CA LEU A 240 12.85 -1.15 28.38
C LEU A 240 12.26 -2.35 29.17
N PHE A 241 10.95 -2.39 29.43
CA PHE A 241 10.31 -3.58 30.01
C PHE A 241 10.33 -4.75 29.00
N SER A 242 10.18 -4.42 27.73
CA SER A 242 10.42 -5.31 26.61
C SER A 242 11.84 -5.89 26.60
N LEU A 243 12.81 -5.09 27.03
CA LEU A 243 14.24 -5.38 27.05
C LEU A 243 14.71 -6.18 28.26
N LEU A 244 14.15 -5.94 29.46
CA LEU A 244 14.46 -6.71 30.68
C LEU A 244 13.82 -8.10 30.69
N PHE A 245 12.65 -8.26 30.05
CA PHE A 245 11.87 -9.50 30.08
C PHE A 245 11.76 -10.21 28.72
N GLY A 246 12.45 -9.71 27.68
CA GLY A 246 12.41 -10.29 26.32
C GLY A 246 11.04 -10.20 25.62
N LEU A 247 10.16 -9.30 26.07
CA LEU A 247 8.81 -9.14 25.53
C LEU A 247 8.83 -8.14 24.38
N ASN A 248 8.60 -8.49 23.11
CA ASN A 248 8.45 -7.47 22.05
C ASN A 248 7.20 -6.59 22.27
N LEU A 249 7.29 -5.51 23.05
CA LEU A 249 6.18 -4.59 23.32
C LEU A 249 6.02 -3.58 22.18
N LYS A 250 5.67 -4.11 21.01
CA LYS A 250 5.15 -3.31 19.89
C LYS A 250 3.78 -2.78 20.30
N VAL A 251 3.69 -1.50 20.66
CA VAL A 251 2.40 -0.89 20.98
C VAL A 251 1.69 -0.61 19.67
N ARG A 252 0.66 -1.42 19.39
CA ARG A 252 -0.21 -1.23 18.24
C ARG A 252 -1.36 -0.34 18.66
N MET A 253 -1.29 0.93 18.29
CA MET A 253 -2.38 1.88 18.52
C MET A 253 -3.17 2.06 17.25
N ASN A 254 -4.48 2.18 17.38
CA ASN A 254 -5.30 2.63 16.26
C ASN A 254 -4.88 4.07 15.88
N SER A 255 -4.76 4.34 14.58
CA SER A 255 -4.31 5.63 14.08
C SER A 255 -5.23 6.80 14.45
N LEU A 256 -6.55 6.58 14.38
CA LEU A 256 -7.56 7.56 14.77
C LEU A 256 -7.42 7.88 16.26
N MET A 257 -7.16 6.88 17.09
CA MET A 257 -6.95 7.10 18.52
C MET A 257 -5.76 8.04 18.77
N LEU A 258 -4.63 7.84 18.10
CA LEU A 258 -3.46 8.71 18.23
C LEU A 258 -3.75 10.15 17.76
N ILE A 259 -4.40 10.29 16.59
CA ILE A 259 -4.70 11.62 16.05
C ILE A 259 -5.69 12.34 16.95
N MET A 260 -6.68 11.65 17.53
CA MET A 260 -7.63 12.25 18.47
C MET A 260 -6.98 12.60 19.81
N THR A 261 -5.94 11.87 20.24
CA THR A 261 -5.11 12.24 21.38
C THR A 261 -4.32 13.53 21.10
N TYR A 262 -3.69 13.64 19.93
CA TYR A 262 -3.00 14.88 19.53
C TYR A 262 -3.98 16.05 19.43
N PHE A 263 -5.13 15.84 18.79
CA PHE A 263 -6.21 16.82 18.68
C PHE A 263 -6.74 17.28 20.05
N PHE A 264 -6.78 16.40 21.06
CA PHE A 264 -7.15 16.78 22.42
C PHE A 264 -6.15 17.76 23.05
N PHE A 265 -4.84 17.52 22.88
CA PHE A 265 -3.82 18.43 23.38
C PHE A 265 -3.87 19.77 22.64
N ASP A 266 -4.07 19.78 21.33
CA ASP A 266 -4.27 21.02 20.56
C ASP A 266 -5.53 21.76 21.01
N PHE A 267 -6.62 21.04 21.29
CA PHE A 267 -7.84 21.63 21.80
C PHE A 267 -7.62 22.30 23.17
N LEU A 268 -6.99 21.60 24.13
CA LEU A 268 -6.68 22.17 25.44
C LEU A 268 -5.70 23.35 25.32
N GLY A 269 -4.63 23.20 24.54
CA GLY A 269 -3.65 24.26 24.29
C GLY A 269 -4.30 25.51 23.68
N SER A 270 -5.23 25.32 22.74
CA SER A 270 -6.01 26.41 22.15
C SER A 270 -6.86 27.14 23.20
N LEU A 271 -7.43 26.44 24.18
CA LEU A 271 -8.19 27.08 25.26
C LEU A 271 -7.29 27.95 26.16
N PHE A 272 -6.07 27.49 26.45
CA PHE A 272 -5.08 28.28 27.20
C PHE A 272 -4.59 29.50 26.39
N GLN A 273 -4.33 29.31 25.10
CA GLN A 273 -3.94 30.42 24.21
C GLN A 273 -5.06 31.47 24.14
N LEU A 274 -6.32 31.03 24.03
CA LEU A 274 -7.49 31.93 24.03
C LEU A 274 -7.78 32.60 25.38
N SER A 275 -7.24 32.09 26.49
CA SER A 275 -7.32 32.74 27.80
C SER A 275 -6.20 33.76 28.06
N GLY A 276 -5.36 34.01 27.05
CA GLY A 276 -4.25 34.97 27.12
C GLY A 276 -2.97 34.40 27.73
N VAL A 277 -2.90 33.08 27.95
CA VAL A 277 -1.65 32.43 28.38
C VAL A 277 -0.75 32.27 27.16
N SER A 278 0.41 32.92 27.17
CA SER A 278 1.42 32.73 26.13
C SER A 278 1.97 31.31 26.20
N VAL A 279 1.78 30.55 25.13
CA VAL A 279 2.33 29.20 24.97
C VAL A 279 3.21 29.19 23.72
N GLY A 280 4.40 28.59 23.81
CA GLY A 280 5.38 28.59 22.70
C GLY A 280 5.01 27.70 21.50
N ILE A 281 3.75 27.27 21.39
CA ILE A 281 3.26 26.36 20.36
C ILE A 281 1.94 26.93 19.82
N ASP A 282 1.80 26.98 18.49
CA ASP A 282 0.59 27.45 17.79
C ASP A 282 -0.54 26.41 17.80
N TYR A 283 -1.08 26.12 19.00
CA TYR A 283 -2.14 25.13 19.18
C TYR A 283 -3.40 25.47 18.39
N LEU A 284 -3.75 26.76 18.32
CA LEU A 284 -4.91 27.21 17.57
C LEU A 284 -4.72 26.97 16.05
N GLY A 285 -3.51 27.22 15.54
CA GLY A 285 -3.13 26.85 14.18
C GLY A 285 -3.28 25.36 13.92
N HIS A 286 -2.74 24.52 14.80
CA HIS A 286 -2.81 23.06 14.66
C HIS A 286 -4.25 22.55 14.68
N LEU A 287 -5.07 23.06 15.61
CA LEU A 287 -6.49 22.71 15.73
C LEU A 287 -7.27 23.09 14.46
N SER A 288 -7.12 24.34 14.01
CA SER A 288 -7.83 24.87 12.84
C SER A 288 -7.43 24.16 11.54
N ALA A 289 -6.14 23.86 11.39
CA ALA A 289 -5.61 23.14 10.24
C ALA A 289 -6.06 21.67 10.24
N THR A 290 -6.09 21.01 11.40
CA THR A 290 -6.60 19.65 11.54
C THR A 290 -8.06 19.57 11.11
N LEU A 291 -8.91 20.51 11.56
CA LEU A 291 -10.32 20.60 11.18
C LEU A 291 -10.48 20.83 9.66
N LEU A 292 -9.68 21.72 9.06
CA LEU A 292 -9.69 21.93 7.61
C LEU A 292 -9.25 20.67 6.87
N GLY A 293 -8.21 19.98 7.34
CA GLY A 293 -7.75 18.70 6.78
C GLY A 293 -8.85 17.62 6.80
N MET A 294 -9.56 17.50 7.91
CA MET A 294 -10.74 16.63 8.05
C MET A 294 -11.85 17.01 7.06
N TYR A 295 -12.14 18.31 6.93
CA TYR A 295 -13.13 18.82 6.00
C TYR A 295 -12.76 18.49 4.54
N LEU A 296 -11.53 18.79 4.13
CA LEU A 296 -11.02 18.50 2.78
C LEU A 296 -11.07 16.99 2.49
N ALA A 297 -10.62 16.16 3.44
CA ALA A 297 -10.67 14.70 3.29
C ALA A 297 -12.11 14.16 3.16
N SER A 298 -13.07 14.75 3.87
CA SER A 298 -14.49 14.43 3.72
C SER A 298 -14.99 14.78 2.31
N ARG A 299 -14.65 15.96 1.80
CA ARG A 299 -15.04 16.42 0.44
C ARG A 299 -14.40 15.60 -0.67
N LEU A 300 -13.16 15.18 -0.47
CA LEU A 300 -12.43 14.28 -1.37
C LEU A 300 -12.84 12.81 -1.20
N ARG A 301 -13.83 12.51 -0.34
CA ARG A 301 -14.41 11.17 -0.10
C ARG A 301 -13.41 10.12 0.39
N PHE A 302 -12.35 10.54 1.08
CA PHE A 302 -11.35 9.62 1.63
C PHE A 302 -11.94 8.61 2.61
N GLY A 303 -13.00 8.97 3.33
CA GLY A 303 -13.72 8.05 4.20
C GLY A 303 -14.42 6.92 3.44
N ASP A 304 -14.99 7.19 2.25
CA ASP A 304 -15.64 6.14 1.45
C ASP A 304 -14.61 5.12 0.93
N GLU A 305 -13.46 5.60 0.46
CA GLU A 305 -12.33 4.77 0.01
C GLU A 305 -11.75 3.94 1.16
N ALA A 306 -11.58 4.56 2.33
CA ALA A 306 -11.08 3.92 3.54
C ALA A 306 -11.96 2.74 3.99
N VAL A 307 -13.29 2.91 3.91
CA VAL A 307 -14.24 1.86 4.28
C VAL A 307 -14.15 0.65 3.35
N GLU A 308 -14.00 0.87 2.04
CA GLU A 308 -13.85 -0.24 1.10
C GLU A 308 -12.55 -0.99 1.32
N GLU A 309 -11.45 -0.27 1.50
CA GLU A 309 -10.16 -0.91 1.77
C GLU A 309 -10.17 -1.67 3.11
N MET A 310 -10.77 -1.11 4.16
CA MET A 310 -10.98 -1.78 5.43
C MET A 310 -11.82 -3.06 5.28
N MET A 311 -12.92 -3.00 4.54
CA MET A 311 -13.78 -4.17 4.29
C MET A 311 -13.02 -5.25 3.53
N LEU A 312 -12.21 -4.87 2.54
CA LEU A 312 -11.39 -5.79 1.77
C LEU A 312 -10.36 -6.49 2.65
N GLU A 313 -9.61 -5.72 3.45
CA GLU A 313 -8.62 -6.28 4.38
C GLU A 313 -9.26 -7.23 5.39
N ARG A 314 -10.40 -6.83 5.98
CA ARG A 314 -11.14 -7.70 6.89
C ARG A 314 -11.65 -8.98 6.22
N ALA A 315 -12.10 -8.89 4.97
CA ALA A 315 -12.56 -10.05 4.21
C ALA A 315 -11.40 -11.03 3.96
N LEU A 316 -10.25 -10.51 3.50
CA LEU A 316 -9.04 -11.32 3.26
C LEU A 316 -8.54 -11.98 4.55
N THR A 317 -8.41 -11.22 5.65
CA THR A 317 -8.02 -11.79 6.95
C THR A 317 -9.02 -12.85 7.44
N ALA A 318 -10.33 -12.69 7.19
CA ALA A 318 -11.33 -13.68 7.58
C ALA A 318 -11.20 -15.00 6.79
N VAL A 319 -10.71 -14.95 5.55
CA VAL A 319 -10.33 -16.15 4.78
C VAL A 319 -9.14 -16.84 5.43
N ASP A 320 -8.10 -16.09 5.77
CA ASP A 320 -6.81 -16.63 6.24
C ASP A 320 -6.84 -17.17 7.68
N GLU A 321 -7.42 -16.44 8.63
CA GLU A 321 -7.22 -16.72 10.06
C GLU A 321 -8.18 -17.78 10.64
N LYS A 322 -9.34 -18.03 10.01
CA LYS A 322 -10.43 -18.80 10.66
C LYS A 322 -11.26 -19.69 9.75
N GLY A 323 -11.03 -19.69 8.44
CA GLY A 323 -11.94 -20.32 7.48
C GLY A 323 -13.39 -19.83 7.61
N ASN A 324 -13.59 -18.62 8.15
CA ASN A 324 -14.91 -18.01 8.34
C ASN A 324 -15.36 -17.41 6.99
N ASN A 325 -15.61 -18.31 6.06
CA ASN A 325 -15.97 -17.97 4.68
C ASN A 325 -17.32 -17.25 4.61
N GLN A 326 -18.20 -17.40 5.61
CA GLN A 326 -19.47 -16.68 5.66
C GLN A 326 -19.27 -15.17 5.85
N LEU A 327 -18.38 -14.76 6.78
CA LEU A 327 -18.06 -13.35 6.97
C LEU A 327 -17.31 -12.79 5.75
N ALA A 328 -16.33 -13.54 5.24
CA ALA A 328 -15.56 -13.12 4.06
C ALA A 328 -16.47 -12.94 2.83
N GLU A 329 -17.33 -13.93 2.55
CA GLU A 329 -18.31 -13.89 1.45
C GLU A 329 -19.22 -12.67 1.56
N ARG A 330 -19.81 -12.44 2.73
CA ARG A 330 -20.69 -11.28 2.95
C ARG A 330 -19.95 -9.96 2.71
N LEU A 331 -18.71 -9.83 3.18
CA LEU A 331 -17.91 -8.62 2.99
C LEU A 331 -17.54 -8.40 1.52
N PHE A 332 -17.16 -9.46 0.80
CA PHE A 332 -16.89 -9.36 -0.64
C PHE A 332 -18.15 -9.01 -1.45
N GLN A 333 -19.31 -9.55 -1.09
CA GLN A 333 -20.59 -9.19 -1.72
C GLN A 333 -20.92 -7.71 -1.52
N LEU A 334 -20.85 -7.21 -0.28
CA LEU A 334 -21.08 -5.79 0.02
C LEU A 334 -20.09 -4.87 -0.72
N LEU A 335 -18.83 -5.31 -0.86
CA LEU A 335 -17.83 -4.58 -1.65
C LEU A 335 -18.21 -4.51 -3.13
N LEU A 336 -18.66 -5.62 -3.72
CA LEU A 336 -19.04 -5.68 -5.13
C LEU A 336 -20.38 -4.99 -5.41
N GLU A 337 -21.30 -4.92 -4.43
CA GLU A 337 -22.49 -4.08 -4.52
C GLU A 337 -22.14 -2.59 -4.60
N LYS A 338 -21.13 -2.16 -3.83
CA LYS A 338 -20.67 -0.75 -3.82
C LYS A 338 -19.79 -0.42 -5.01
N ASN A 339 -18.85 -1.30 -5.34
CA ASN A 339 -17.90 -1.16 -6.43
C ASN A 339 -17.84 -2.46 -7.25
N PRO A 340 -18.70 -2.57 -8.29
CA PRO A 340 -18.78 -3.77 -9.12
C PRO A 340 -17.54 -4.07 -9.95
N GLU A 341 -16.53 -3.19 -9.98
CA GLU A 341 -15.29 -3.37 -10.75
C GLU A 341 -14.09 -3.75 -9.86
N ARG A 342 -14.31 -3.99 -8.57
CA ARG A 342 -13.24 -4.32 -7.63
C ARG A 342 -12.81 -5.77 -7.72
N TRP A 343 -11.91 -6.07 -8.65
CA TRP A 343 -11.43 -7.43 -8.93
C TRP A 343 -10.79 -8.12 -7.72
N GLU A 344 -10.19 -7.35 -6.80
CA GLU A 344 -9.57 -7.84 -5.56
C GLU A 344 -10.58 -8.51 -4.63
N ALA A 345 -11.87 -8.18 -4.76
CA ALA A 345 -12.97 -8.87 -4.09
C ALA A 345 -13.53 -10.02 -4.94
N MET A 346 -13.53 -9.89 -6.27
CA MET A 346 -14.10 -10.91 -7.18
C MET A 346 -13.34 -12.24 -7.09
N VAL A 347 -12.01 -12.21 -7.15
CA VAL A 347 -11.19 -13.42 -7.23
C VAL A 347 -11.30 -14.26 -5.93
N PRO A 348 -11.10 -13.68 -4.73
CA PRO A 348 -11.31 -14.43 -3.48
C PRO A 348 -12.76 -14.92 -3.31
N LEU A 349 -13.75 -14.11 -3.71
CA LEU A 349 -15.14 -14.56 -3.68
C LEU A 349 -15.38 -15.74 -4.62
N ALA A 350 -14.83 -15.71 -5.84
CA ALA A 350 -14.91 -16.82 -6.78
C ALA A 350 -14.30 -18.10 -6.18
N ARG A 351 -13.16 -17.99 -5.49
CA ARG A 351 -12.54 -19.12 -4.76
C ARG A 351 -13.47 -19.68 -3.67
N ILE A 352 -14.11 -18.81 -2.88
CA ILE A 352 -15.07 -19.23 -1.85
C ILE A 352 -16.26 -19.95 -2.49
N LYS A 353 -16.84 -19.40 -3.55
CA LYS A 353 -17.97 -20.00 -4.27
C LYS A 353 -17.60 -21.35 -4.88
N ASN A 354 -16.36 -21.48 -5.35
CA ASN A 354 -15.88 -22.70 -5.97
C ASN A 354 -15.27 -23.72 -4.99
N ARG A 355 -15.36 -23.48 -3.68
CA ARG A 355 -14.74 -24.33 -2.65
C ARG A 355 -15.15 -25.81 -2.75
N PHE A 356 -16.39 -26.08 -3.14
CA PHE A 356 -16.95 -27.43 -3.24
C PHE A 356 -17.08 -27.91 -4.71
N GLY A 357 -16.49 -27.18 -5.66
CA GLY A 357 -16.59 -27.45 -7.09
C GLY A 357 -16.93 -26.19 -7.89
N PRO A 358 -16.76 -26.22 -9.22
CA PRO A 358 -17.01 -25.06 -10.08
C PRO A 358 -18.50 -24.67 -10.08
N THR A 359 -18.76 -23.39 -9.88
CA THR A 359 -20.11 -22.79 -9.87
C THR A 359 -20.25 -21.74 -10.98
N GLU A 360 -21.48 -21.48 -11.46
CA GLU A 360 -21.73 -20.40 -12.44
C GLU A 360 -21.41 -19.02 -11.87
N GLU A 361 -21.68 -18.79 -10.58
CA GLU A 361 -21.38 -17.52 -9.92
C GLU A 361 -19.87 -17.28 -9.86
N GLY A 362 -19.10 -18.29 -9.44
CA GLY A 362 -17.65 -18.24 -9.46
C GLY A 362 -17.09 -18.03 -10.87
N GLU A 363 -17.73 -18.61 -11.89
CA GLU A 363 -17.31 -18.48 -13.29
C GLU A 363 -17.43 -17.02 -13.74
N ARG A 364 -18.60 -16.42 -13.51
CA ARG A 364 -18.88 -15.02 -13.85
C ARG A 364 -17.91 -14.06 -13.15
N LEU A 365 -17.57 -14.32 -11.89
CA LEU A 365 -16.62 -13.50 -11.14
C LEU A 365 -15.21 -13.57 -11.73
N TYR A 366 -14.72 -14.76 -12.07
CA TYR A 366 -13.42 -14.91 -12.74
C TYR A 366 -13.40 -14.21 -14.10
N LEU A 367 -14.41 -14.45 -14.94
CA LEU A 367 -14.49 -13.85 -16.27
C LEU A 367 -14.50 -12.32 -16.21
N LYS A 368 -15.23 -11.75 -15.25
CA LYS A 368 -15.27 -10.30 -15.03
C LYS A 368 -13.93 -9.75 -14.50
N ALA A 369 -13.27 -10.45 -13.59
CA ALA A 369 -11.96 -10.03 -13.11
C ALA A 369 -10.91 -10.04 -14.24
N ILE A 370 -10.91 -11.08 -15.08
CA ILE A 370 -10.02 -11.19 -16.24
C ILE A 370 -10.27 -10.05 -17.23
N SER A 371 -11.53 -9.74 -17.54
CA SER A 371 -11.86 -8.69 -18.52
C SER A 371 -11.47 -7.29 -18.05
N LEU A 372 -11.51 -7.02 -16.74
CA LEU A 372 -11.08 -5.73 -16.17
C LEU A 372 -9.55 -5.57 -16.16
N LEU A 373 -8.81 -6.67 -16.05
CA LEU A 373 -7.36 -6.64 -15.88
C LEU A 373 -6.57 -6.82 -17.16
N ILE A 374 -7.15 -7.45 -18.20
CA ILE A 374 -6.39 -7.89 -19.39
C ILE A 374 -5.60 -6.76 -20.06
N ASP A 375 -6.13 -5.55 -20.10
CA ASP A 375 -5.48 -4.39 -20.74
C ASP A 375 -4.56 -3.61 -19.79
N ARG A 376 -4.81 -3.66 -18.47
CA ARG A 376 -4.10 -2.84 -17.46
C ARG A 376 -2.95 -3.60 -16.81
N GLU A 377 -3.20 -4.84 -16.44
CA GLU A 377 -2.30 -5.73 -15.72
C GLU A 377 -2.35 -7.14 -16.32
N PRO A 378 -1.80 -7.34 -17.54
CA PRO A 378 -1.92 -8.59 -18.28
C PRO A 378 -1.31 -9.79 -17.54
N GLU A 379 -0.26 -9.56 -16.73
CA GLU A 379 0.35 -10.60 -15.88
C GLU A 379 -0.64 -11.10 -14.81
N LYS A 380 -1.32 -10.18 -14.14
CA LYS A 380 -2.35 -10.53 -13.15
C LYS A 380 -3.55 -11.22 -13.80
N ALA A 381 -3.99 -10.71 -14.95
CA ALA A 381 -5.06 -11.34 -15.72
C ALA A 381 -4.70 -12.79 -16.13
N ALA A 382 -3.44 -13.04 -16.50
CA ALA A 382 -2.97 -14.37 -16.86
C ALA A 382 -2.92 -15.32 -15.65
N GLU A 383 -2.53 -14.84 -14.47
CA GLU A 383 -2.60 -15.64 -13.23
C GLU A 383 -4.04 -16.06 -12.90
N ILE A 384 -4.98 -15.12 -12.99
CA ILE A 384 -6.41 -15.39 -12.73
C ILE A 384 -6.97 -16.32 -13.80
N PHE A 385 -6.59 -16.12 -15.07
CA PHE A 385 -6.97 -17.01 -16.16
C PHE A 385 -6.43 -18.43 -15.94
N ALA A 386 -5.22 -18.59 -15.42
CA ALA A 386 -4.68 -19.92 -15.11
C ALA A 386 -5.55 -20.66 -14.08
N GLU A 387 -5.99 -19.96 -13.04
CA GLU A 387 -6.86 -20.51 -12.01
C GLU A 387 -8.26 -20.84 -12.56
N TYR A 388 -8.86 -19.91 -13.31
CA TYR A 388 -10.11 -20.12 -14.02
C TYR A 388 -10.05 -21.33 -14.94
N PHE A 389 -9.05 -21.38 -15.82
CA PHE A 389 -8.93 -22.43 -16.83
C PHE A 389 -8.67 -23.80 -16.21
N GLY A 390 -7.88 -23.86 -15.12
CA GLY A 390 -7.65 -25.09 -14.37
C GLY A 390 -8.89 -25.66 -13.68
N LEU A 391 -9.87 -24.82 -13.35
CA LEU A 391 -11.15 -25.24 -12.76
C LEU A 391 -12.20 -25.58 -13.82
N TYR A 392 -12.41 -24.69 -14.77
CA TYR A 392 -13.54 -24.76 -15.70
C TYR A 392 -13.21 -25.45 -17.03
N HIS A 393 -11.93 -25.47 -17.44
CA HIS A 393 -11.48 -26.02 -18.72
C HIS A 393 -12.21 -25.45 -19.95
N ARG A 394 -12.78 -24.25 -19.82
CA ARG A 394 -13.54 -23.58 -20.87
C ARG A 394 -12.69 -22.49 -21.54
N PRO A 395 -12.75 -22.36 -22.86
CA PRO A 395 -12.06 -21.29 -23.57
C PRO A 395 -12.75 -19.94 -23.35
N LEU A 396 -11.95 -18.87 -23.43
CA LEU A 396 -12.40 -17.49 -23.59
C LEU A 396 -12.44 -17.12 -25.07
N GLU A 397 -12.89 -15.90 -25.37
CA GLU A 397 -12.77 -15.31 -26.71
C GLU A 397 -11.33 -15.41 -27.24
N ALA A 398 -11.20 -15.85 -28.50
CA ALA A 398 -9.92 -16.20 -29.10
C ALA A 398 -8.83 -15.12 -28.99
N PRO A 399 -9.08 -13.82 -29.26
CA PRO A 399 -8.05 -12.79 -29.12
C PRO A 399 -7.54 -12.66 -27.68
N LYS A 400 -8.45 -12.71 -26.70
CA LYS A 400 -8.13 -12.57 -25.27
C LYS A 400 -7.33 -13.76 -24.76
N GLN A 401 -7.77 -14.98 -25.05
CA GLN A 401 -7.04 -16.18 -24.64
C GLN A 401 -5.68 -16.29 -25.32
N TYR A 402 -5.58 -15.92 -26.61
CA TYR A 402 -4.31 -15.91 -27.32
C TYR A 402 -3.30 -14.98 -26.65
N LEU A 403 -3.71 -13.77 -26.26
CA LEU A 403 -2.88 -12.82 -25.52
C LEU A 403 -2.47 -13.39 -24.15
N LEU A 404 -3.42 -13.89 -23.36
CA LEU A 404 -3.16 -14.41 -22.02
C LEU A 404 -2.19 -15.59 -22.04
N THR A 405 -2.24 -16.44 -23.07
CA THR A 405 -1.28 -17.54 -23.23
C THR A 405 0.14 -17.05 -23.58
N GLU A 406 0.33 -15.88 -24.19
CA GLU A 406 1.67 -15.26 -24.35
C GLU A 406 2.26 -14.87 -23.01
N VAL A 407 1.42 -14.28 -22.17
CA VAL A 407 1.81 -13.86 -20.83
C VAL A 407 2.10 -15.07 -19.95
N LEU A 408 1.27 -16.11 -20.00
CA LEU A 408 1.52 -17.37 -19.30
C LEU A 408 2.84 -18.02 -19.68
N GLU A 409 3.23 -18.00 -20.96
CA GLU A 409 4.53 -18.50 -21.39
C GLU A 409 5.67 -17.71 -20.74
N LYS A 410 5.58 -16.38 -20.72
CA LYS A 410 6.58 -15.50 -20.06
C LYS A 410 6.68 -15.76 -18.55
N LEU A 411 5.56 -16.11 -17.92
CA LEU A 411 5.49 -16.50 -16.50
C LEU A 411 5.95 -17.95 -16.24
N GLY A 412 6.47 -18.66 -17.24
CA GLY A 412 6.95 -20.04 -17.11
C GLY A 412 5.85 -21.10 -17.10
N LYS A 413 4.57 -20.74 -17.32
CA LYS A 413 3.42 -21.65 -17.35
C LYS A 413 3.15 -22.18 -18.76
N ALA A 414 4.19 -22.62 -19.47
CA ALA A 414 4.13 -23.02 -20.88
C ALA A 414 3.20 -24.22 -21.14
N SER A 415 3.14 -25.20 -20.22
CA SER A 415 2.27 -26.38 -20.36
C SER A 415 0.79 -26.01 -20.33
N LEU A 416 0.42 -25.12 -19.39
CA LEU A 416 -0.93 -24.59 -19.29
C LEU A 416 -1.29 -23.76 -20.53
N ALA A 417 -0.36 -22.93 -21.00
CA ALA A 417 -0.54 -22.14 -22.21
C ALA A 417 -0.76 -23.02 -23.45
N ALA A 418 0.02 -24.10 -23.60
CA ALA A 418 -0.15 -25.07 -24.69
C ALA A 418 -1.54 -25.72 -24.62
N ARG A 419 -1.94 -26.21 -23.45
CA ARG A 419 -3.25 -26.84 -23.25
C ARG A 419 -4.41 -25.88 -23.53
N ALA A 420 -4.29 -24.63 -23.09
CA ALA A 420 -5.27 -23.59 -23.38
C ALA A 420 -5.39 -23.31 -24.89
N LEU A 421 -4.28 -23.26 -25.62
CA LEU A 421 -4.32 -23.08 -27.08
C LEU A 421 -4.92 -24.30 -27.80
N GLU A 422 -4.66 -25.51 -27.33
CA GLU A 422 -5.27 -26.73 -27.89
C GLU A 422 -6.79 -26.71 -27.74
N ILE A 423 -7.30 -26.45 -26.53
CA ILE A 423 -8.75 -26.34 -26.30
C ILE A 423 -9.36 -25.21 -27.15
N LEU A 424 -8.67 -24.08 -27.26
CA LEU A 424 -9.12 -22.98 -28.11
C LEU A 424 -9.13 -23.34 -29.60
N ALA A 425 -8.16 -24.10 -30.09
CA ALA A 425 -8.10 -24.51 -31.49
C ALA A 425 -9.24 -25.47 -31.86
N ASP A 426 -9.60 -26.35 -30.92
CA ASP A 426 -10.61 -27.38 -31.10
C ASP A 426 -12.04 -26.86 -30.82
N ASP A 427 -12.18 -25.72 -30.15
CA ASP A 427 -13.47 -25.07 -29.87
C ASP A 427 -14.21 -24.67 -31.18
N PRO A 428 -15.46 -25.13 -31.40
CA PRO A 428 -16.28 -24.71 -32.53
C PRO A 428 -16.51 -23.19 -32.60
N ALA A 429 -16.56 -22.50 -31.45
CA ALA A 429 -16.81 -21.05 -31.40
C ALA A 429 -15.61 -20.21 -31.86
N THR A 430 -14.41 -20.81 -31.97
CA THR A 430 -13.21 -20.10 -32.40
C THR A 430 -13.32 -19.66 -33.87
N PRO A 431 -13.16 -18.34 -34.16
CA PRO A 431 -13.24 -17.83 -35.53
C PRO A 431 -12.15 -18.43 -36.43
N GLU A 432 -12.54 -18.82 -37.65
CA GLU A 432 -11.63 -19.42 -38.65
C GLU A 432 -10.38 -18.58 -38.92
N ALA A 433 -10.50 -17.24 -38.90
CA ALA A 433 -9.36 -16.33 -39.09
C ALA A 433 -8.24 -16.50 -38.03
N TRP A 434 -8.57 -16.98 -36.83
CA TRP A 434 -7.62 -17.18 -35.74
C TRP A 434 -7.05 -18.60 -35.68
N ARG A 435 -7.79 -19.61 -36.16
CA ARG A 435 -7.43 -21.03 -36.04
C ARG A 435 -6.02 -21.38 -36.55
N PRO A 436 -5.56 -20.90 -37.73
CA PRO A 436 -4.21 -21.23 -38.21
C PRO A 436 -3.12 -20.75 -37.25
N ARG A 437 -3.28 -19.52 -36.73
CA ARG A 437 -2.32 -18.90 -35.80
C ARG A 437 -2.29 -19.61 -34.45
N ILE A 438 -3.46 -20.02 -33.95
CA ILE A 438 -3.59 -20.77 -32.69
C ILE A 438 -2.94 -22.15 -32.84
N LEU A 439 -3.28 -22.91 -33.89
CA LEU A 439 -2.72 -24.24 -34.15
C LEU A 439 -1.20 -24.21 -34.29
N TYR A 440 -0.67 -23.26 -35.06
CA TYR A 440 0.77 -23.10 -35.23
C TYR A 440 1.47 -22.86 -33.89
N ARG A 441 0.89 -22.00 -33.05
CA ARG A 441 1.49 -21.65 -31.77
C ARG A 441 1.35 -22.77 -30.73
N ALA A 442 0.23 -23.47 -30.70
CA ALA A 442 0.06 -24.68 -29.89
C ALA A 442 1.13 -25.72 -30.24
N ALA A 443 1.31 -26.01 -31.53
CA ALA A 443 2.32 -26.96 -32.01
C ALA A 443 3.75 -26.55 -31.60
N ARG A 444 4.11 -25.27 -31.74
CA ARG A 444 5.41 -24.74 -31.31
C ARG A 444 5.64 -24.86 -29.81
N LEU A 445 4.63 -24.58 -28.99
CA LEU A 445 4.75 -24.70 -27.53
C LEU A 445 4.88 -26.15 -27.08
N LEU A 446 4.17 -27.08 -27.72
CA LEU A 446 4.29 -28.52 -27.47
C LEU A 446 5.69 -29.01 -27.84
N GLU A 447 6.21 -28.58 -28.99
CA GLU A 447 7.57 -28.91 -29.44
C GLU A 447 8.64 -28.39 -28.48
N LYS A 448 8.50 -27.14 -28.01
CA LYS A 448 9.43 -26.53 -27.04
C LYS A 448 9.43 -27.27 -25.69
N GLN A 449 8.34 -27.96 -25.38
CA GLN A 449 8.18 -28.79 -24.19
C GLN A 449 8.45 -30.27 -24.45
N GLU A 450 9.00 -30.61 -25.62
CA GLU A 450 9.38 -31.98 -26.00
C GLU A 450 8.20 -32.96 -26.15
N PHE A 451 6.95 -32.44 -26.22
CA PHE A 451 5.77 -33.22 -26.58
C PHE A 451 5.68 -33.39 -28.10
N TYR A 452 6.69 -34.05 -28.68
CA TYR A 452 6.90 -34.11 -30.12
C TYR A 452 5.75 -34.77 -30.89
N GLU A 453 5.10 -35.80 -30.33
CA GLU A 453 3.96 -36.45 -30.99
C GLU A 453 2.76 -35.53 -31.11
N ALA A 454 2.40 -34.83 -30.03
CA ALA A 454 1.31 -33.86 -30.03
C ALA A 454 1.65 -32.66 -30.94
N ALA A 455 2.91 -32.21 -30.92
CA ALA A 455 3.36 -31.15 -31.83
C ALA A 455 3.23 -31.55 -33.30
N CYS A 456 3.65 -32.77 -33.67
CA CYS A 456 3.49 -33.28 -35.03
C CYS A 456 2.03 -33.33 -35.45
N TYR A 457 1.16 -33.87 -34.59
CA TYR A 457 -0.27 -33.94 -34.85
C TYR A 457 -0.88 -32.56 -35.14
N ARG A 458 -0.54 -31.55 -34.34
CA ARG A 458 -1.03 -30.17 -34.54
C ARG A 458 -0.47 -29.51 -35.80
N TYR A 459 0.80 -29.74 -36.14
CA TYR A 459 1.38 -29.26 -37.39
C TYR A 459 0.74 -29.92 -38.62
N GLU A 460 0.46 -31.23 -38.58
CA GLU A 460 -0.23 -31.95 -39.65
C GLU A 460 -1.67 -31.44 -39.82
N GLN A 461 -2.39 -31.25 -38.71
CA GLN A 461 -3.73 -30.67 -38.70
C GLN A 461 -3.77 -29.28 -39.34
N LEU A 462 -2.79 -28.43 -39.02
CA LEU A 462 -2.63 -27.09 -39.59
C LEU A 462 -2.42 -27.15 -41.11
N LEU A 463 -1.50 -27.98 -41.59
CA LEU A 463 -1.20 -28.10 -43.02
C LEU A 463 -2.35 -28.72 -43.82
N GLN A 464 -3.10 -29.65 -43.21
CA GLN A 464 -4.25 -30.28 -43.86
C GLN A 464 -5.42 -29.30 -44.03
N LYS A 465 -5.71 -28.50 -43.01
CA LYS A 465 -6.82 -27.54 -43.05
C LYS A 465 -6.47 -26.21 -43.72
N TYR A 466 -5.20 -25.79 -43.64
CA TYR A 466 -4.74 -24.48 -44.13
C TYR A 466 -3.44 -24.65 -44.93
N PRO A 467 -3.50 -25.22 -46.14
CA PRO A 467 -2.31 -25.53 -46.94
C PRO A 467 -1.51 -24.28 -47.35
N ASP A 468 -2.19 -23.13 -47.48
CA ASP A 468 -1.61 -21.83 -47.88
C ASP A 468 -1.13 -21.00 -46.68
N PHE A 469 -1.00 -21.60 -45.50
CA PHE A 469 -0.48 -20.89 -44.32
C PHE A 469 0.95 -20.38 -44.60
N LYS A 470 1.25 -19.13 -44.21
CA LYS A 470 2.49 -18.43 -44.56
C LYS A 470 3.76 -19.21 -44.20
N GLU A 471 3.75 -19.98 -43.12
CA GLU A 471 4.88 -20.79 -42.67
C GLU A 471 4.80 -22.28 -43.09
N ALA A 472 3.92 -22.65 -44.02
CA ALA A 472 3.64 -24.04 -44.39
C ALA A 472 4.89 -24.83 -44.82
N GLU A 473 5.75 -24.27 -45.68
CA GLU A 473 7.00 -24.93 -46.11
C GLU A 473 7.94 -25.20 -44.93
N LYS A 474 8.09 -24.22 -44.02
CA LYS A 474 8.92 -24.38 -42.80
C LYS A 474 8.37 -25.49 -41.91
N ILE A 475 7.04 -25.61 -41.81
CA ILE A 475 6.38 -26.65 -41.03
C ILE A 475 6.61 -28.02 -41.66
N ARG A 476 6.53 -28.16 -43.00
CA ARG A 476 6.81 -29.43 -43.71
C ARG A 476 8.23 -29.92 -43.43
N PHE A 477 9.22 -29.04 -43.59
CA PHE A 477 10.62 -29.36 -43.27
C PHE A 477 10.80 -29.77 -41.80
N LYS A 478 10.13 -29.06 -40.88
CA LYS A 478 10.18 -29.36 -39.45
C LYS A 478 9.55 -30.71 -39.11
N LEU A 479 8.43 -31.06 -39.76
CA LEU A 479 7.76 -32.36 -39.58
C LEU A 479 8.64 -33.53 -40.00
N GLU A 480 9.40 -33.43 -41.10
CA GLU A 480 10.34 -34.48 -41.51
C GLU A 480 11.38 -34.76 -40.41
N ARG A 481 11.96 -33.69 -39.84
CA ARG A 481 12.94 -33.78 -38.75
C ARG A 481 12.33 -34.27 -37.43
N LEU A 482 11.11 -33.84 -37.10
CA LEU A 482 10.44 -34.29 -35.88
C LEU A 482 10.01 -35.76 -35.96
N LYS A 483 9.65 -36.25 -37.15
CA LYS A 483 9.33 -37.67 -37.39
C LYS A 483 10.54 -38.57 -37.18
N THR A 484 11.75 -38.13 -37.54
CA THR A 484 12.98 -38.88 -37.25
C THR A 484 13.32 -38.91 -35.75
N VAL A 485 13.02 -37.84 -35.00
CA VAL A 485 13.21 -37.83 -33.53
C VAL A 485 12.19 -38.73 -32.84
N ARG A 486 10.93 -38.72 -33.31
CA ARG A 486 9.85 -39.60 -32.82
C ARG A 486 10.22 -41.09 -32.91
N SER A 487 10.92 -41.51 -33.96
CA SER A 487 11.38 -42.90 -34.09
C SER A 487 12.46 -43.30 -33.08
N ASP A 488 13.15 -42.35 -32.47
CA ASP A 488 14.28 -42.59 -31.55
C ASP A 488 13.95 -42.43 -30.06
N THR A 489 12.82 -41.80 -29.71
CA THR A 489 12.42 -41.51 -28.31
C THR A 489 11.16 -42.22 -27.84
N THR A 490 10.50 -42.98 -28.71
CA THR A 490 9.32 -43.77 -28.34
C THR A 490 9.70 -44.98 -27.47
N TRP A 491 8.81 -45.41 -26.57
CA TRP A 491 9.00 -46.62 -25.76
C TRP A 491 9.40 -47.84 -26.61
N LEU A 492 8.80 -47.96 -27.80
CA LEU A 492 9.14 -49.00 -28.79
C LEU A 492 10.60 -48.96 -29.28
N SER A 493 11.17 -47.77 -29.45
CA SER A 493 12.59 -47.59 -29.82
C SER A 493 13.53 -47.96 -28.68
N TYR A 494 13.13 -47.63 -27.44
CA TYR A 494 13.84 -48.02 -26.22
C TYR A 494 13.82 -49.53 -26.03
N VAL A 495 12.67 -50.19 -26.26
CA VAL A 495 12.54 -51.65 -26.25
C VAL A 495 13.36 -52.30 -27.36
N LYS A 496 13.41 -51.71 -28.56
CA LYS A 496 14.27 -52.19 -29.67
C LYS A 496 15.76 -52.07 -29.36
N LYS A 497 16.20 -50.97 -28.73
CA LYS A 497 17.59 -50.76 -28.29
C LYS A 497 17.96 -51.66 -27.11
N ALA A 498 17.05 -51.87 -26.16
CA ALA A 498 17.24 -52.75 -25.01
C ALA A 498 17.32 -54.23 -25.41
N ARG A 499 16.69 -54.62 -26.54
CA ARG A 499 16.77 -55.97 -27.13
C ARG A 499 17.95 -56.14 -28.10
N GLY A 500 19.05 -55.42 -27.88
CA GLY A 500 20.24 -55.34 -28.74
C GLY A 500 20.48 -56.49 -29.72
N GLY A 501 20.61 -56.13 -31.00
CA GLY A 501 21.32 -56.86 -32.05
C GLY A 501 21.42 -58.39 -31.91
N GLY A 502 20.35 -59.09 -32.25
CA GLY A 502 20.37 -60.54 -32.39
C GLY A 502 19.20 -60.99 -33.25
N SER A 503 19.45 -61.19 -34.54
CA SER A 503 18.57 -61.99 -35.38
C SER A 503 18.42 -63.38 -34.78
N VAL A 504 17.20 -63.76 -34.41
CA VAL A 504 16.81 -65.17 -34.30
C VAL A 504 15.67 -65.37 -35.30
N PRO A 505 15.81 -66.28 -36.28
CA PRO A 505 14.84 -66.44 -37.35
C PRO A 505 13.55 -67.10 -36.85
N VAL A 506 12.51 -66.82 -37.61
CA VAL A 506 11.17 -67.37 -37.51
C VAL A 506 11.18 -68.90 -37.54
N SER A 507 10.45 -69.50 -36.61
CA SER A 507 9.70 -70.75 -36.81
C SER A 507 8.34 -70.61 -36.15
#